data_AF-A0A2I2G0G5-F1
#
_entry.id   AF-A0A2I2G0G5-F1
#
_cell.length_a   1.000
_cell.length_b   1.000
_cell.length_c   1.000
_cell.angle_alpha   90.00
_cell.angle_beta   90.00
_cell.angle_gamma   90.00
#
_symmetry.space_group_name_H-M   'P 1'
#
loop_
_entity.id
_entity.type
_entity.pdbx_description
1 polymer ?
#
loop_
_entity_poly.entity_id
_entity_poly.type
_entity_poly.pdbx_seq_one_letter_code
_entity_poly.pdbx_strand_id
1 'polypeptide(L)'
;MSSNAPVAVDPWTEAFNILDPEDQKRLNQPDTSLLDVLESIKIDTDSRKEICREKGWKVGENKNGEKVTLRHVLEKVSVWVKETIKVVDVVVSMDKSGQAALPWAAVKFLISIGTNDIALFTNIAEAVETIARLIARYTVFEKLYLHEDCESMLKLRESLRELYAAILRYLSKAKDYFTGNCLKRFGRGLLDMLRKEYDELWAKINETEVERWAKLVDAELNRKTAKQAGEQHEQLKTILHNMEQPIMHVSHQLAAIQDKLDSDERMEVFHWISRIEYKKHHEELSKGVLPGSGAWLLRSPEYIQWGQSSVSSILWLHGIPGSGKTKLVSAVINNIQQHSTSPVAYFYCNRSNAEGERSIPREIIRAILRQLASSDPDVPIKEPVVREYESRKEQAQKDGSSLRELTIEDCTKLIREITRSNPATIIIDALDECDQFTCHELLDALHDIVAGSEEVVKIFVSSRDDVDVIVSPTVSSEDYCHNLTCPRAKV
;
A
#
# COMPACT_ATOMS: atom_id res chain seq x y z
N MET A 1 -37.93 -32.92 -21.07
CA MET A 1 -36.69 -32.99 -21.85
C MET A 1 -35.70 -32.04 -21.21
N SER A 2 -34.81 -32.57 -20.35
CA SER A 2 -33.72 -31.77 -19.77
C SER A 2 -32.79 -31.33 -20.89
N SER A 3 -32.75 -30.03 -21.17
CA SER A 3 -31.70 -29.46 -22.01
C SER A 3 -30.39 -29.57 -21.24
N ASN A 4 -29.56 -30.55 -21.59
CA ASN A 4 -28.14 -30.51 -21.28
C ASN A 4 -27.53 -29.35 -22.08
N ALA A 5 -27.58 -28.14 -21.52
CA ALA A 5 -26.71 -27.07 -21.97
C ALA A 5 -25.26 -27.55 -21.74
N PRO A 6 -24.36 -27.46 -22.74
CA PRO A 6 -22.97 -27.83 -22.55
C PRO A 6 -22.41 -26.99 -21.41
N VAL A 7 -21.82 -27.65 -20.40
CA VAL A 7 -21.11 -26.97 -19.32
C VAL A 7 -20.04 -26.11 -19.97
N ALA A 8 -20.15 -24.79 -19.82
CA ALA A 8 -19.18 -23.86 -20.38
C ALA A 8 -17.78 -24.28 -19.91
N VAL A 9 -16.88 -24.51 -20.87
CA VAL A 9 -15.50 -24.95 -20.59
C VAL A 9 -14.81 -23.90 -19.70
N ASP A 10 -13.93 -24.29 -18.81
CA ASP A 10 -13.24 -23.30 -17.99
C ASP A 10 -12.28 -22.42 -18.86
N PRO A 11 -12.20 -21.09 -18.69
CA PRO A 11 -11.33 -20.23 -19.50
C PRO A 11 -9.84 -20.59 -19.43
N TRP A 12 -9.35 -21.13 -18.30
CA TRP A 12 -7.97 -21.64 -18.21
C TRP A 12 -7.76 -22.86 -19.09
N THR A 13 -8.75 -23.75 -19.14
CA THR A 13 -8.76 -24.90 -20.06
C THR A 13 -8.71 -24.46 -21.52
N GLU A 14 -9.51 -23.46 -21.91
CA GLU A 14 -9.48 -22.91 -23.27
C GLU A 14 -8.12 -22.28 -23.60
N ALA A 15 -7.55 -21.53 -22.66
CA ALA A 15 -6.24 -20.90 -22.81
C ALA A 15 -5.10 -21.92 -22.93
N PHE A 16 -5.12 -22.98 -22.13
CA PHE A 16 -4.13 -24.06 -22.19
C PHE A 16 -4.14 -24.79 -23.54
N ASN A 17 -5.33 -25.08 -24.07
CA ASN A 17 -5.48 -25.83 -25.32
C ASN A 17 -4.96 -25.07 -26.56
N ILE A 18 -4.85 -23.75 -26.51
CA ILE A 18 -4.29 -22.93 -27.61
C ILE A 18 -2.78 -22.66 -27.47
N LEU A 19 -2.13 -23.22 -26.44
CA LEU A 19 -0.68 -23.21 -26.32
C LEU A 19 -0.05 -24.19 -27.30
N ASP A 20 1.21 -23.96 -27.66
CA ASP A 20 1.96 -24.96 -28.42
C ASP A 20 2.22 -26.22 -27.56
N PRO A 21 2.42 -27.40 -28.20
CA PRO A 21 2.57 -28.66 -27.46
C PRO A 21 3.73 -28.70 -26.47
N GLU A 22 4.81 -27.96 -26.72
CA GLU A 22 5.96 -27.90 -25.80
C GLU A 22 5.62 -27.09 -24.55
N ASP A 23 4.91 -25.98 -24.71
CA ASP A 23 4.42 -25.18 -23.58
C ASP A 23 3.39 -25.94 -22.74
N GLN A 24 2.47 -26.67 -23.37
CA GLN A 24 1.53 -27.55 -22.67
C GLN A 24 2.28 -28.59 -21.82
N LYS A 25 3.27 -29.27 -22.42
CA LYS A 25 4.06 -30.31 -21.74
C LYS A 25 4.86 -29.77 -20.55
N ARG A 26 5.43 -28.57 -20.64
CA ARG A 26 6.19 -27.94 -19.55
C ARG A 26 5.32 -27.55 -18.36
N LEU A 27 4.11 -27.07 -18.65
CA LEU A 27 3.16 -26.62 -17.65
C LEU A 27 2.42 -27.78 -16.98
N ASN A 28 2.22 -28.89 -17.70
CA ASN A 28 1.48 -30.03 -17.19
C ASN A 28 2.08 -30.57 -15.88
N GLN A 29 1.22 -30.82 -14.89
CA GLN A 29 1.59 -31.35 -13.58
C GLN A 29 0.63 -32.48 -13.19
N PRO A 30 1.04 -33.42 -12.32
CA PRO A 30 0.12 -34.41 -11.76
C PRO A 30 -1.07 -33.72 -11.08
N ASP A 31 -2.25 -34.34 -11.12
CA ASP A 31 -3.47 -33.81 -10.51
C ASP A 31 -3.20 -33.35 -9.08
N THR A 32 -3.18 -32.02 -8.91
CA THR A 32 -2.94 -31.36 -7.63
C THR A 32 -4.08 -30.38 -7.41
N SER A 33 -4.68 -30.43 -6.21
CA SER A 33 -5.73 -29.49 -5.83
C SER A 33 -5.20 -28.05 -5.86
N LEU A 34 -6.00 -27.12 -6.40
CA LEU A 34 -5.67 -25.70 -6.41
C LEU A 34 -5.41 -25.17 -4.98
N LEU A 35 -6.19 -25.59 -3.99
CA LEU A 35 -5.99 -25.20 -2.59
C LEU A 35 -4.63 -25.65 -2.06
N ASP A 36 -4.24 -26.91 -2.32
CA ASP A 36 -2.95 -27.44 -1.87
C ASP A 36 -1.79 -26.65 -2.51
N VAL A 37 -1.93 -26.28 -3.78
CA VAL A 37 -0.94 -25.43 -4.47
C VAL A 37 -0.87 -24.06 -3.79
N LEU A 38 -2.01 -23.39 -3.56
CA LEU A 38 -2.08 -22.07 -2.92
C LEU A 38 -1.48 -22.08 -1.50
N GLU A 39 -1.86 -23.05 -0.66
CA GLU A 39 -1.33 -23.19 0.70
C GLU A 39 0.19 -23.41 0.69
N SER A 40 0.69 -24.21 -0.24
CA SER A 40 2.13 -24.44 -0.35
C SER A 40 2.91 -23.20 -0.80
N ILE A 41 2.32 -22.34 -1.65
CA ILE A 41 2.95 -21.07 -2.03
C ILE A 41 3.13 -20.17 -0.81
N LYS A 42 2.14 -20.12 0.08
CA LYS A 42 2.24 -19.31 1.31
C LYS A 42 3.48 -19.72 2.14
N ILE A 43 3.68 -21.02 2.32
CA ILE A 43 4.84 -21.58 3.03
C ILE A 43 6.15 -21.24 2.30
N ASP A 44 6.19 -21.47 0.99
CA ASP A 44 7.38 -21.22 0.16
C ASP A 44 7.78 -19.73 0.16
N THR A 45 6.79 -18.84 0.18
CA THR A 45 7.00 -17.39 0.19
C THR A 45 7.59 -16.93 1.53
N ASP A 46 7.10 -17.46 2.66
CA ASP A 46 7.64 -17.15 3.99
C ASP A 46 9.06 -17.71 4.17
N SER A 47 9.31 -18.95 3.72
CA SER A 47 10.65 -19.52 3.68
C SER A 47 11.61 -18.67 2.83
N ARG A 48 11.14 -18.16 1.69
CA ARG A 48 11.95 -17.32 0.81
C ARG A 48 12.27 -15.96 1.43
N LYS A 49 11.34 -15.33 2.16
CA LYS A 49 11.60 -14.10 2.91
C LYS A 49 12.74 -14.30 3.92
N GLU A 50 12.75 -15.44 4.60
CA GLU A 50 13.80 -15.79 5.56
C GLU A 50 15.17 -15.93 4.87
N ILE A 51 15.24 -16.66 3.76
CA ILE A 51 16.47 -16.79 2.97
C ILE A 51 17.00 -15.42 2.52
N CYS A 52 16.11 -14.51 2.09
CA CYS A 52 16.51 -13.15 1.72
C CYS A 52 17.10 -12.39 2.92
N ARG A 53 16.54 -12.58 4.12
CA ARG A 53 17.05 -11.99 5.36
C ARG A 53 18.45 -12.52 5.69
N GLU A 54 18.64 -13.83 5.66
CA GLU A 54 19.93 -14.48 5.92
C GLU A 54 21.03 -14.04 4.94
N LYS A 55 20.68 -13.89 3.66
CA LYS A 55 21.60 -13.40 2.61
C LYS A 55 21.84 -11.88 2.63
N GLY A 56 21.17 -11.13 3.51
CA GLY A 56 21.22 -9.67 3.53
C GLY A 56 20.56 -9.01 2.31
N TRP A 57 19.74 -9.74 1.56
CA TRP A 57 19.04 -9.27 0.36
C TRP A 57 17.79 -8.48 0.75
N LYS A 58 18.01 -7.22 1.15
CA LYS A 58 16.92 -6.31 1.54
C LYS A 58 16.34 -5.57 0.33
N VAL A 59 17.23 -5.02 -0.50
CA VAL A 59 16.89 -4.22 -1.67
C VAL A 59 17.67 -4.76 -2.86
N GLY A 60 16.96 -5.11 -3.93
CA GLY A 60 17.54 -5.41 -5.22
C GLY A 60 17.31 -4.26 -6.20
N GLU A 61 17.96 -4.34 -7.36
CA GLU A 61 17.76 -3.39 -8.46
C GLU A 61 17.06 -4.14 -9.59
N ASN A 62 15.93 -3.60 -10.06
CA ASN A 62 15.20 -4.20 -11.16
C ASN A 62 15.83 -3.85 -12.52
N LYS A 63 15.23 -4.37 -13.59
CA LYS A 63 15.70 -4.16 -14.96
C LYS A 63 15.75 -2.69 -15.40
N ASN A 64 15.01 -1.80 -14.75
CA ASN A 64 14.97 -0.35 -15.02
C ASN A 64 15.96 0.45 -14.16
N GLY A 65 16.70 -0.20 -13.24
CA GLY A 65 17.55 0.49 -12.28
C GLY A 65 16.83 0.95 -11.01
N GLU A 66 15.57 0.55 -10.82
CA GLU A 66 14.77 0.95 -9.66
C GLU A 66 15.07 0.05 -8.47
N LYS A 67 15.13 0.65 -7.28
CA LYS A 67 15.32 -0.07 -6.03
C LYS A 67 14.04 -0.77 -5.62
N VAL A 68 14.11 -2.08 -5.39
CA VAL A 68 12.97 -2.93 -5.06
C VAL A 68 13.23 -3.65 -3.75
N THR A 69 12.34 -3.46 -2.78
CA THR A 69 12.38 -4.19 -1.51
C THR A 69 11.79 -5.59 -1.71
N LEU A 70 12.66 -6.59 -1.84
CA LEU A 70 12.28 -7.98 -2.13
C LEU A 70 11.26 -8.55 -1.13
N ARG A 71 11.40 -8.21 0.15
CA ARG A 71 10.46 -8.61 1.20
C ARG A 71 9.04 -8.13 0.86
N HIS A 72 8.88 -6.89 0.40
CA HIS A 72 7.57 -6.33 0.06
C HIS A 72 6.96 -7.05 -1.13
N VAL A 73 7.76 -7.37 -2.16
CA VAL A 73 7.28 -8.08 -3.35
C VAL A 73 6.79 -9.48 -2.99
N LEU A 74 7.56 -10.25 -2.21
CA LEU A 74 7.16 -11.58 -1.74
C LEU A 74 5.90 -11.50 -0.86
N GLU A 75 5.80 -10.48 -0.02
CA GLU A 75 4.63 -10.29 0.84
C GLU A 75 3.35 -10.01 0.02
N LYS A 76 3.44 -9.26 -1.08
CA LYS A 76 2.31 -9.07 -2.01
C LYS A 76 1.84 -10.39 -2.62
N VAL A 77 2.77 -11.27 -3.02
CA VAL A 77 2.42 -12.59 -3.53
C VAL A 77 1.62 -13.38 -2.48
N SER A 78 2.05 -13.37 -1.22
CA SER A 78 1.31 -14.00 -0.13
C SER A 78 -0.11 -13.46 0.03
N VAL A 79 -0.33 -12.19 -0.26
CA VAL A 79 -1.67 -11.56 -0.21
C VAL A 79 -2.54 -12.02 -1.37
N TRP A 80 -2.01 -12.02 -2.60
CA TRP A 80 -2.76 -12.50 -3.77
C TRP A 80 -3.19 -13.96 -3.61
N VAL A 81 -2.35 -14.79 -3.00
CA VAL A 81 -2.70 -16.17 -2.63
C VAL A 81 -3.86 -16.20 -1.62
N LYS A 82 -3.79 -15.41 -0.54
CA LYS A 82 -4.85 -15.35 0.48
C LYS A 82 -6.19 -14.89 -0.08
N GLU A 83 -6.19 -13.84 -0.91
CA GLU A 83 -7.41 -13.36 -1.54
C GLU A 83 -8.00 -14.40 -2.49
N THR A 84 -7.15 -15.14 -3.20
CA THR A 84 -7.61 -16.25 -4.05
C THR A 84 -8.23 -17.38 -3.22
N ILE A 85 -7.64 -17.74 -2.06
CA ILE A 85 -8.22 -18.73 -1.14
C ILE A 85 -9.61 -18.29 -0.67
N LYS A 86 -9.81 -17.01 -0.32
CA LYS A 86 -11.13 -16.49 0.05
C LYS A 86 -12.15 -16.68 -1.07
N VAL A 87 -11.75 -16.48 -2.33
CA VAL A 87 -12.62 -16.71 -3.49
C VAL A 87 -12.96 -18.19 -3.64
N VAL A 88 -11.99 -19.10 -3.42
CA VAL A 88 -12.24 -20.55 -3.40
C VAL A 88 -13.24 -20.92 -2.31
N ASP A 89 -13.10 -20.39 -1.10
CA ASP A 89 -13.99 -20.67 0.03
C ASP A 89 -15.42 -20.17 -0.22
N VAL A 90 -15.58 -19.02 -0.87
CA VAL A 90 -16.89 -18.47 -1.28
C VAL A 90 -17.54 -19.34 -2.37
N VAL A 91 -16.74 -19.94 -3.26
CA VAL A 91 -17.22 -20.65 -4.46
C VAL A 91 -16.75 -22.11 -4.47
N VAL A 92 -17.57 -22.99 -3.88
CA VAL A 92 -17.34 -24.45 -3.71
C VAL A 92 -17.02 -25.21 -5.03
N SER A 93 -17.19 -24.60 -6.20
CA SER A 93 -16.97 -25.21 -7.52
C SER A 93 -15.74 -24.69 -8.28
N MET A 94 -14.75 -24.11 -7.60
CA MET A 94 -13.78 -23.22 -8.26
C MET A 94 -12.91 -23.87 -9.35
N ASP A 95 -12.59 -25.17 -9.29
CA ASP A 95 -11.86 -25.84 -10.36
C ASP A 95 -12.35 -27.29 -10.61
N LYS A 96 -13.25 -27.45 -11.58
CA LYS A 96 -13.67 -28.78 -12.06
C LYS A 96 -12.68 -29.39 -13.07
N SER A 97 -11.71 -28.62 -13.55
CA SER A 97 -10.83 -28.95 -14.69
C SER A 97 -9.38 -29.27 -14.31
N GLY A 98 -8.94 -28.82 -13.13
CA GLY A 98 -7.54 -28.83 -12.68
C GLY A 98 -6.65 -27.76 -13.32
N GLN A 99 -7.17 -26.98 -14.28
CA GLN A 99 -6.34 -26.09 -15.10
C GLN A 99 -6.06 -24.74 -14.42
N ALA A 100 -6.92 -24.30 -13.50
CA ALA A 100 -6.68 -23.08 -12.72
C ALA A 100 -5.51 -23.26 -11.73
N ALA A 101 -5.16 -24.49 -11.37
CA ALA A 101 -3.99 -24.80 -10.55
C ALA A 101 -2.66 -24.63 -11.29
N LEU A 102 -2.63 -24.78 -12.61
CA LEU A 102 -1.39 -24.71 -13.41
C LEU A 102 -0.61 -23.39 -13.27
N PRO A 103 -1.22 -22.20 -13.47
CA PRO A 103 -0.49 -20.95 -13.36
C PRO A 103 0.04 -20.73 -11.93
N TRP A 104 -0.71 -21.12 -10.90
CA TRP A 104 -0.25 -21.09 -9.51
C TRP A 104 0.90 -22.05 -9.24
N ALA A 105 0.87 -23.25 -9.83
CA ALA A 105 1.96 -24.20 -9.67
C ALA A 105 3.26 -23.73 -10.35
N ALA A 106 3.17 -22.96 -11.43
CA ALA A 106 4.31 -22.28 -12.03
C ALA A 106 4.80 -21.09 -11.17
N VAL A 107 3.88 -20.30 -10.60
CA VAL A 107 4.20 -19.25 -9.61
C VAL A 107 4.97 -19.85 -8.43
N LYS A 108 4.49 -20.96 -7.86
CA LYS A 108 5.17 -21.71 -6.79
C LYS A 108 6.58 -22.08 -7.20
N PHE A 109 6.75 -22.69 -8.37
CA PHE A 109 8.07 -23.09 -8.88
C PHE A 109 9.03 -21.90 -8.94
N LEU A 110 8.58 -20.74 -9.46
CA LEU A 110 9.42 -19.56 -9.62
C LEU A 110 9.78 -18.88 -8.29
N ILE A 111 8.92 -18.94 -7.27
CA ILE A 111 9.24 -18.47 -5.90
C ILE A 111 10.26 -19.40 -5.26
N SER A 112 10.11 -20.70 -5.48
CA SER A 112 10.94 -21.75 -4.90
C SER A 112 12.27 -21.95 -5.61
N ILE A 113 12.54 -21.18 -6.67
CA ILE A 113 13.82 -21.25 -7.36
C ILE A 113 14.99 -20.75 -6.51
N GLY A 114 16.06 -21.54 -6.45
CA GLY A 114 17.31 -21.13 -5.83
C GLY A 114 18.19 -20.34 -6.81
N THR A 115 18.49 -19.08 -6.49
CA THR A 115 19.49 -18.26 -7.19
C THR A 115 20.42 -17.56 -6.20
N ASN A 116 21.62 -17.23 -6.67
CA ASN A 116 22.62 -16.42 -5.95
C ASN A 116 22.76 -15.00 -6.51
N ASP A 117 21.96 -14.65 -7.53
CA ASP A 117 21.93 -13.31 -8.13
C ASP A 117 20.67 -12.57 -7.65
N ILE A 118 20.89 -11.49 -6.88
CA ILE A 118 19.82 -10.67 -6.30
C ILE A 118 19.03 -9.89 -7.36
N ALA A 119 19.67 -9.43 -8.43
CA ALA A 119 19.01 -8.67 -9.50
C ALA A 119 18.11 -9.62 -10.33
N LEU A 120 18.62 -10.81 -10.65
CA LEU A 120 17.81 -11.85 -11.27
C LEU A 120 16.60 -12.23 -10.40
N PHE A 121 16.82 -12.45 -9.10
CA PHE A 121 15.74 -12.76 -8.16
C PHE A 121 14.70 -11.64 -8.07
N THR A 122 15.14 -10.38 -8.07
CA THR A 122 14.25 -9.20 -8.03
C THR A 122 13.31 -9.16 -9.21
N ASN A 123 13.84 -9.34 -10.42
CA ASN A 123 13.03 -9.37 -11.63
C ASN A 123 12.03 -10.55 -11.64
N ILE A 124 12.43 -11.72 -11.14
CA ILE A 124 11.53 -12.88 -10.99
C ILE A 124 10.42 -12.55 -10.01
N ALA A 125 10.77 -12.01 -8.84
CA ALA A 125 9.81 -11.72 -7.78
C ALA A 125 8.75 -10.71 -8.26
N GLU A 126 9.14 -9.65 -8.96
CA GLU A 126 8.20 -8.66 -9.51
C GLU A 126 7.29 -9.25 -10.59
N ALA A 127 7.86 -10.03 -11.52
CA ALA A 127 7.07 -10.68 -12.56
C ALA A 127 6.05 -11.66 -11.96
N VAL A 128 6.48 -12.47 -10.99
CA VAL A 128 5.63 -13.41 -10.25
C VAL A 128 4.53 -12.67 -9.49
N GLU A 129 4.86 -11.56 -8.83
CA GLU A 129 3.88 -10.75 -8.10
C GLU A 129 2.80 -10.20 -9.02
N THR A 130 3.19 -9.64 -10.16
CA THR A 130 2.24 -9.12 -11.14
C THR A 130 1.37 -10.23 -11.72
N ILE A 131 1.95 -11.40 -12.04
CA ILE A 131 1.20 -12.55 -12.54
C ILE A 131 0.22 -13.08 -11.48
N ALA A 132 0.66 -13.20 -10.23
CA ALA A 132 -0.20 -13.63 -9.12
C ALA A 132 -1.38 -12.67 -8.93
N ARG A 133 -1.14 -11.35 -9.00
CA ARG A 133 -2.20 -10.32 -8.98
C ARG A 133 -3.20 -10.52 -10.12
N LEU A 134 -2.72 -10.73 -11.34
CA LEU A 134 -3.58 -10.95 -12.52
C LEU A 134 -4.46 -12.18 -12.35
N ILE A 135 -3.87 -13.32 -11.97
CA ILE A 135 -4.60 -14.57 -11.76
C ILE A 135 -5.66 -14.38 -10.69
N ALA A 136 -5.29 -13.80 -9.55
CA ALA A 136 -6.20 -13.54 -8.43
C ALA A 136 -7.37 -12.63 -8.84
N ARG A 137 -7.06 -11.50 -9.48
CA ARG A 137 -8.05 -10.52 -9.97
C ARG A 137 -9.06 -11.19 -10.90
N TYR A 138 -8.57 -11.85 -11.95
CA TYR A 138 -9.45 -12.38 -12.97
C TYR A 138 -10.21 -13.64 -12.55
N THR A 139 -9.72 -14.35 -11.52
CA THR A 139 -10.53 -15.37 -10.82
C THR A 139 -11.83 -14.75 -10.27
N VAL A 140 -11.76 -13.56 -9.67
CA VAL A 140 -12.97 -12.86 -9.18
C VAL A 140 -13.86 -12.41 -10.35
N PHE A 141 -13.26 -11.91 -11.44
CA PHE A 141 -14.02 -11.50 -12.63
C PHE A 141 -14.83 -12.65 -13.22
N GLU A 142 -14.24 -13.84 -13.33
CA GLU A 142 -14.98 -15.01 -13.81
C GLU A 142 -16.25 -15.27 -13.00
N LYS A 143 -16.17 -15.12 -11.66
CA LYS A 143 -17.30 -15.37 -10.73
C LYS A 143 -18.26 -14.21 -10.57
N LEU A 144 -17.94 -13.04 -11.11
CA LEU A 144 -18.86 -11.90 -11.13
C LEU A 144 -19.58 -11.80 -12.47
N TYR A 145 -18.90 -12.16 -13.55
CA TYR A 145 -19.31 -11.74 -14.88
C TYR A 145 -19.51 -12.89 -15.88
N LEU A 146 -19.12 -14.14 -15.60
CA LEU A 146 -19.30 -15.27 -16.54
C LEU A 146 -20.44 -16.21 -16.14
N HIS A 147 -21.64 -15.66 -15.94
CA HIS A 147 -22.81 -16.42 -15.47
C HIS A 147 -23.99 -16.49 -16.45
N GLU A 148 -24.05 -15.63 -17.46
CA GLU A 148 -25.13 -15.58 -18.45
C GLU A 148 -24.54 -15.61 -19.88
N ASP A 149 -25.38 -15.88 -20.89
CA ASP A 149 -24.98 -15.83 -22.30
C ASP A 149 -25.39 -14.49 -22.94
N CYS A 150 -24.43 -13.59 -23.17
CA CYS A 150 -24.60 -12.36 -23.96
C CYS A 150 -23.34 -12.06 -24.79
N GLU A 151 -23.48 -11.23 -25.83
CA GLU A 151 -22.39 -10.90 -26.75
C GLU A 151 -21.19 -10.27 -26.04
N SER A 152 -21.43 -9.33 -25.12
CA SER A 152 -20.39 -8.67 -24.32
C SER A 152 -19.63 -9.66 -23.42
N MET A 153 -20.29 -10.67 -22.87
CA MET A 153 -19.65 -11.72 -22.06
C MET A 153 -18.83 -12.70 -22.91
N LEU A 154 -19.29 -13.05 -24.12
CA LEU A 154 -18.50 -13.86 -25.05
C LEU A 154 -17.19 -13.14 -25.41
N LYS A 155 -17.26 -11.81 -25.60
CA LYS A 155 -16.07 -10.97 -25.84
C LYS A 155 -15.16 -10.88 -24.62
N LEU A 156 -15.71 -10.71 -23.42
CA LEU A 156 -14.94 -10.75 -22.18
C LEU A 156 -14.20 -12.08 -22.01
N ARG A 157 -14.88 -13.20 -22.26
CA ARG A 157 -14.32 -14.54 -22.18
C ARG A 157 -13.20 -14.76 -23.20
N GLU A 158 -13.39 -14.30 -24.43
CA GLU A 158 -12.35 -14.33 -25.47
C GLU A 158 -11.11 -13.53 -25.06
N SER A 159 -11.29 -12.33 -24.50
CA SER A 159 -10.18 -11.53 -23.96
C SER A 159 -9.49 -12.20 -22.76
N LEU A 160 -10.25 -12.83 -21.85
CA LEU A 160 -9.69 -13.58 -20.72
C LEU A 160 -8.86 -14.78 -21.21
N ARG A 161 -9.38 -15.54 -22.19
CA ARG A 161 -8.66 -16.65 -22.81
C ARG A 161 -7.32 -16.19 -23.39
N GLU A 162 -7.29 -15.05 -24.08
CA GLU A 162 -6.05 -14.49 -24.65
C GLU A 162 -5.05 -14.07 -23.58
N LEU A 163 -5.53 -13.39 -22.53
CA LEU A 163 -4.70 -12.99 -21.38
C LEU A 163 -4.11 -14.22 -20.67
N TYR A 164 -4.93 -15.22 -20.37
CA TYR A 164 -4.50 -16.44 -19.71
C TYR A 164 -3.51 -17.22 -20.56
N ALA A 165 -3.71 -17.31 -21.86
CA ALA A 165 -2.74 -17.94 -22.76
C ALA A 165 -1.42 -17.17 -22.77
N ALA A 166 -1.43 -15.84 -22.74
CA ALA A 166 -0.22 -15.04 -22.62
C ALA A 166 0.53 -15.30 -21.30
N ILE A 167 -0.20 -15.34 -20.18
CA ILE A 167 0.36 -15.68 -18.85
C ILE A 167 0.97 -17.08 -18.86
N LEU A 168 0.26 -18.08 -19.37
CA LEU A 168 0.75 -19.46 -19.42
C LEU A 168 1.99 -19.59 -20.32
N ARG A 169 2.02 -18.94 -21.49
CA ARG A 169 3.23 -18.91 -22.35
C ARG A 169 4.42 -18.31 -21.60
N TYR A 170 4.22 -17.16 -20.95
CA TYR A 170 5.28 -16.54 -20.15
C TYR A 170 5.79 -17.47 -19.05
N LEU A 171 4.88 -18.07 -18.26
CA LEU A 171 5.23 -18.99 -17.18
C LEU A 171 5.92 -20.26 -17.69
N SER A 172 5.51 -20.79 -18.85
CA SER A 172 6.16 -21.92 -19.51
C SER A 172 7.61 -21.60 -19.86
N LYS A 173 7.86 -20.47 -20.54
CA LYS A 173 9.23 -20.06 -20.92
C LYS A 173 10.09 -19.75 -19.69
N ALA A 174 9.51 -19.09 -18.68
CA ALA A 174 10.14 -18.88 -17.38
C ALA A 174 10.62 -20.20 -16.78
N LYS A 175 9.72 -21.19 -16.69
CA LYS A 175 10.05 -22.52 -16.17
C LYS A 175 11.13 -23.22 -17.00
N ASP A 176 11.08 -23.14 -18.33
CA ASP A 176 12.09 -23.74 -19.23
C ASP A 176 13.49 -23.15 -19.00
N TYR A 177 13.57 -21.82 -18.93
CA TYR A 177 14.82 -21.11 -18.68
C TYR A 177 15.49 -21.55 -17.37
N PHE A 178 14.67 -21.71 -16.33
CA PHE A 178 15.13 -21.99 -14.98
C PHE A 178 15.34 -23.48 -14.66
N THR A 179 14.74 -24.38 -15.43
CA THR A 179 14.99 -25.83 -15.34
C THR A 179 16.11 -26.28 -16.28
N GLY A 180 16.35 -25.55 -17.37
CA GLY A 180 17.35 -25.90 -18.39
C GLY A 180 18.80 -25.68 -17.95
N ASN A 181 19.73 -26.37 -18.63
CA ASN A 181 21.17 -26.11 -18.53
C ASN A 181 21.61 -24.74 -19.11
N CYS A 182 20.67 -23.87 -19.50
CA CYS A 182 20.94 -22.59 -20.16
C CYS A 182 21.78 -21.65 -19.28
N LEU A 183 21.43 -21.54 -18.00
CA LEU A 183 22.17 -20.76 -16.99
C LEU A 183 23.64 -21.21 -16.84
N LYS A 184 23.97 -22.47 -17.14
CA LYS A 184 25.33 -23.02 -17.03
C LYS A 184 26.15 -22.87 -18.32
N ARG A 185 25.52 -22.56 -19.47
CA ARG A 185 26.11 -22.84 -20.79
C ARG A 185 26.46 -21.60 -21.61
N PHE A 186 25.83 -20.46 -21.35
CA PHE A 186 26.15 -19.20 -22.04
C PHE A 186 25.99 -18.01 -21.07
N GLY A 187 27.01 -17.15 -20.98
CA GLY A 187 27.10 -16.02 -20.03
C GLY A 187 26.21 -14.82 -20.37
N ARG A 188 26.67 -13.59 -20.07
CA ARG A 188 25.90 -12.33 -20.18
C ARG A 188 25.19 -12.09 -21.54
N GLY A 189 25.78 -12.53 -22.65
CA GLY A 189 25.16 -12.34 -23.98
C GLY A 189 23.88 -13.15 -24.22
N LEU A 190 23.70 -14.28 -23.52
CA LEU A 190 22.43 -15.03 -23.55
C LEU A 190 21.38 -14.36 -22.65
N LEU A 191 21.79 -13.79 -21.52
CA LEU A 191 20.91 -13.01 -20.63
C LEU A 191 20.26 -11.83 -21.36
N ASP A 192 21.00 -11.09 -22.19
CA ASP A 192 20.44 -9.98 -22.97
C ASP A 192 19.48 -10.44 -24.08
N MET A 193 19.78 -11.57 -24.73
CA MET A 193 18.90 -12.17 -25.75
C MET A 193 17.59 -12.66 -25.13
N LEU A 194 17.69 -13.37 -24.00
CA LEU A 194 16.53 -13.85 -23.26
C LEU A 194 15.71 -12.68 -22.72
N ARG A 195 16.35 -11.63 -22.21
CA ARG A 195 15.66 -10.42 -21.74
C ARG A 195 14.74 -9.83 -22.81
N LYS A 196 15.20 -9.76 -24.06
CA LYS A 196 14.39 -9.29 -25.18
C LYS A 196 13.20 -10.21 -25.47
N GLU A 197 13.41 -11.53 -25.47
CA GLU A 197 12.33 -12.51 -25.65
C GLU A 197 11.29 -12.43 -24.52
N TYR A 198 11.72 -12.24 -23.28
CA TYR A 198 10.84 -12.01 -22.13
C TYR A 198 10.07 -10.69 -22.23
N ASP A 199 10.71 -9.60 -22.66
CA ASP A 199 10.03 -8.31 -22.82
C ASP A 199 8.94 -8.40 -23.91
N GLU A 200 9.18 -9.13 -25.00
CA GLU A 200 8.18 -9.39 -26.05
C GLU A 200 7.01 -10.26 -25.56
N LEU A 201 7.28 -11.28 -24.73
CA LEU A 201 6.23 -12.09 -24.11
C LEU A 201 5.45 -11.28 -23.06
N TRP A 202 6.14 -10.48 -22.27
CA TRP A 202 5.55 -9.61 -21.25
C TRP A 202 4.60 -8.59 -21.86
N ALA A 203 4.98 -7.98 -22.99
CA ALA A 203 4.14 -7.02 -23.70
C ALA A 203 2.80 -7.61 -24.19
N LYS A 204 2.71 -8.95 -24.32
CA LYS A 204 1.45 -9.63 -24.68
C LYS A 204 0.53 -9.86 -23.48
N ILE A 205 1.03 -9.74 -22.26
CA ILE A 205 0.20 -9.75 -21.04
C ILE A 205 -0.44 -8.37 -20.92
N ASN A 206 -1.63 -8.21 -21.49
CA ASN A 206 -2.33 -6.94 -21.58
C ASN A 206 -3.78 -7.07 -21.07
N GLU A 207 -4.13 -6.26 -20.07
CA GLU A 207 -5.44 -6.23 -19.43
C GLU A 207 -6.47 -5.35 -20.18
N THR A 208 -6.04 -4.52 -21.14
CA THR A 208 -6.85 -3.42 -21.71
C THR A 208 -8.20 -3.89 -22.28
N GLU A 209 -8.21 -4.93 -23.10
CA GLU A 209 -9.45 -5.44 -23.69
C GLU A 209 -10.33 -6.14 -22.65
N VAL A 210 -9.72 -6.85 -21.68
CA VAL A 210 -10.45 -7.48 -20.59
C VAL A 210 -11.17 -6.41 -19.75
N GLU A 211 -10.48 -5.33 -19.37
CA GLU A 211 -11.06 -4.22 -18.62
C GLU A 211 -12.17 -3.49 -19.39
N ARG A 212 -12.00 -3.33 -20.70
CA ARG A 212 -13.00 -2.72 -21.57
C ARG A 212 -14.29 -3.53 -21.58
N TRP A 213 -14.19 -4.84 -21.84
CA TRP A 213 -15.35 -5.72 -21.89
C TRP A 213 -15.97 -5.94 -20.50
N ALA A 214 -15.15 -6.02 -19.46
CA ALA A 214 -15.59 -6.07 -18.07
C ALA A 214 -16.51 -4.91 -17.69
N LYS A 215 -16.11 -3.67 -18.01
CA LYS A 215 -16.93 -2.47 -17.74
C LYS A 215 -18.27 -2.50 -18.47
N LEU A 216 -18.29 -3.01 -19.70
CA LEU A 216 -19.52 -3.15 -20.47
C LEU A 216 -20.44 -4.21 -19.86
N VAL A 217 -19.90 -5.38 -19.49
CA VAL A 217 -20.66 -6.44 -18.83
C VAL A 217 -21.17 -5.99 -17.47
N ASP A 218 -20.37 -5.33 -16.64
CA ASP A 218 -20.80 -4.79 -15.35
C ASP A 218 -21.92 -3.74 -15.51
N ALA A 219 -21.82 -2.85 -16.51
CA ALA A 219 -22.88 -1.88 -16.80
C ALA A 219 -24.18 -2.55 -17.29
N GLU A 220 -24.09 -3.62 -18.08
CA GLU A 220 -25.24 -4.41 -18.52
C GLU A 220 -25.87 -5.21 -17.37
N LEU A 221 -25.04 -5.81 -16.51
CA LEU A 221 -25.46 -6.60 -15.36
C LEU A 221 -26.12 -5.70 -14.31
N ASN A 222 -25.48 -4.59 -13.92
CA ASN A 222 -26.03 -3.63 -12.95
C ASN A 222 -27.40 -3.07 -13.38
N ARG A 223 -27.66 -2.96 -14.70
CA ARG A 223 -29.00 -2.58 -15.22
C ARG A 223 -30.06 -3.66 -14.99
N LYS A 224 -29.69 -4.94 -14.94
CA LYS A 224 -30.58 -6.09 -14.75
C LYS A 224 -30.71 -6.54 -13.28
N THR A 225 -29.62 -6.59 -12.53
CA THR A 225 -29.54 -7.26 -11.20
C THR A 225 -29.58 -6.33 -9.99
N ALA A 226 -29.75 -5.01 -10.13
CA ALA A 226 -29.87 -4.09 -8.99
C ALA A 226 -31.01 -4.44 -7.99
N LYS A 227 -31.90 -5.38 -8.33
CA LYS A 227 -32.96 -5.90 -7.46
C LYS A 227 -32.69 -7.29 -6.84
N GLN A 228 -31.59 -7.98 -7.20
CA GLN A 228 -31.34 -9.39 -6.83
C GLN A 228 -29.86 -9.72 -6.55
N ALA A 229 -29.02 -8.75 -6.16
CA ALA A 229 -27.67 -9.06 -5.72
C ALA A 229 -27.72 -9.88 -4.40
N GLY A 230 -27.29 -11.13 -4.47
CA GLY A 230 -27.16 -12.01 -3.29
C GLY A 230 -25.88 -11.73 -2.49
N GLU A 231 -25.80 -12.27 -1.27
CA GLU A 231 -24.67 -12.06 -0.35
C GLU A 231 -23.30 -12.44 -0.96
N GLN A 232 -23.24 -13.52 -1.72
CA GLN A 232 -22.02 -13.96 -2.43
C GLN A 232 -21.52 -12.94 -3.45
N HIS A 233 -22.43 -12.28 -4.17
CA HIS A 233 -22.09 -11.26 -5.19
C HIS A 233 -21.46 -10.04 -4.55
N GLU A 234 -22.00 -9.61 -3.41
CA GLU A 234 -21.49 -8.46 -2.67
C GLU A 234 -20.12 -8.75 -2.03
N GLN A 235 -19.93 -9.97 -1.50
CA GLN A 235 -18.64 -10.43 -0.99
C GLN A 235 -17.57 -10.42 -2.11
N LEU A 236 -17.89 -10.93 -3.30
CA LEU A 236 -16.97 -10.92 -4.44
C LEU A 236 -16.64 -9.51 -4.94
N LYS A 237 -17.63 -8.60 -5.00
CA LYS A 237 -17.39 -7.18 -5.32
C LYS A 237 -16.47 -6.51 -4.29
N THR A 238 -16.64 -6.83 -3.01
CA THR A 238 -15.76 -6.33 -1.94
C THR A 238 -14.33 -6.86 -2.11
N ILE A 239 -14.16 -8.15 -2.40
CA ILE A 239 -12.84 -8.74 -2.67
C ILE A 239 -12.19 -8.07 -3.89
N LEU A 240 -12.93 -7.89 -4.99
CA LEU A 240 -12.42 -7.21 -6.18
C LEU A 240 -12.00 -5.76 -5.88
N HIS A 241 -12.85 -5.02 -5.16
CA HIS A 241 -12.55 -3.65 -4.75
C HIS A 241 -11.25 -3.57 -3.94
N ASN A 242 -11.04 -4.51 -3.00
CA ASN A 242 -9.83 -4.59 -2.20
C ASN A 242 -8.59 -4.90 -3.05
N MET A 243 -8.71 -5.74 -4.08
CA MET A 243 -7.61 -6.03 -5.02
C MET A 243 -7.25 -4.84 -5.92
N GLU A 244 -8.19 -3.93 -6.15
CA GLU A 244 -8.00 -2.73 -6.98
C GLU A 244 -7.47 -1.52 -6.20
N GLN A 245 -7.45 -1.59 -4.85
CA GLN A 245 -6.88 -0.53 -4.03
C GLN A 245 -5.34 -0.48 -4.12
N PRO A 246 -4.73 0.71 -4.01
CA PRO A 246 -3.28 0.87 -3.97
C PRO A 246 -2.62 -0.03 -2.92
N ILE A 247 -1.47 -0.60 -3.28
CA ILE A 247 -0.66 -1.59 -2.54
C ILE A 247 -0.40 -1.23 -1.06
N MET A 248 -0.50 0.04 -0.66
CA MET A 248 -0.41 0.46 0.75
C MET A 248 -1.51 -0.17 1.63
N HIS A 249 -2.67 -0.52 1.05
CA HIS A 249 -3.73 -1.26 1.75
C HIS A 249 -3.32 -2.71 2.05
N VAL A 250 -2.51 -3.31 1.17
CA VAL A 250 -1.98 -4.66 1.34
C VAL A 250 -0.97 -4.69 2.50
N SER A 251 -0.08 -3.69 2.63
CA SER A 251 0.79 -3.57 3.81
C SER A 251 0.01 -3.34 5.11
N HIS A 252 -1.14 -2.65 5.06
CA HIS A 252 -2.06 -2.56 6.19
C HIS A 252 -2.72 -3.91 6.55
N GLN A 253 -3.11 -4.72 5.55
CA GLN A 253 -3.64 -6.08 5.78
C GLN A 253 -2.57 -7.05 6.30
N LEU A 254 -1.30 -6.84 5.95
CA LEU A 254 -0.17 -7.64 6.42
C LEU A 254 0.18 -7.34 7.87
N ALA A 255 0.09 -6.06 8.27
CA ALA A 255 0.11 -5.68 9.66
C ALA A 255 -1.02 -6.37 10.45
N ALA A 256 -2.16 -6.68 9.80
CA ALA A 256 -3.33 -7.30 10.45
C ALA A 256 -3.18 -8.80 10.67
N ILE A 257 -2.40 -9.45 9.82
CA ILE A 257 -2.11 -10.88 9.93
C ILE A 257 -0.97 -11.15 10.93
N GLN A 258 -0.14 -10.12 11.21
CA GLN A 258 0.86 -10.13 12.28
C GLN A 258 0.39 -9.42 13.55
N ASP A 259 -0.88 -9.00 13.61
CA ASP A 259 -1.42 -8.26 14.74
C ASP A 259 -1.56 -9.21 15.94
N LYS A 260 -0.66 -9.04 16.91
CA LYS A 260 -0.65 -9.81 18.15
C LYS A 260 -1.50 -9.16 19.23
N LEU A 261 -1.94 -7.92 19.02
CA LEU A 261 -2.68 -7.15 20.01
C LEU A 261 -4.17 -7.34 19.79
N ASP A 262 -4.88 -7.73 20.83
CA ASP A 262 -6.35 -7.62 20.81
C ASP A 262 -6.79 -6.15 20.85
N SER A 263 -8.11 -5.92 20.74
CA SER A 263 -8.66 -4.56 20.70
C SER A 263 -8.37 -3.76 21.97
N ASP A 264 -8.39 -4.41 23.14
CA ASP A 264 -8.16 -3.75 24.43
C ASP A 264 -6.69 -3.38 24.59
N GLU A 265 -5.77 -4.30 24.30
CA GLU A 265 -4.33 -4.01 24.32
C GLU A 265 -3.95 -2.93 23.33
N ARG A 266 -4.53 -2.94 22.12
CA ARG A 266 -4.27 -1.91 21.12
C ARG A 266 -4.73 -0.53 21.60
N MET A 267 -5.86 -0.48 22.28
CA MET A 267 -6.40 0.73 22.88
C MET A 267 -5.50 1.23 24.03
N GLU A 268 -4.91 0.34 24.83
CA GLU A 268 -3.86 0.68 25.80
C GLU A 268 -2.65 1.34 25.12
N VAL A 269 -2.15 0.76 24.02
CA VAL A 269 -1.02 1.32 23.28
C VAL A 269 -1.36 2.73 22.77
N PHE A 270 -2.54 2.92 22.18
CA PHE A 270 -2.96 4.24 21.70
C PHE A 270 -3.01 5.28 22.82
N HIS A 271 -3.57 4.93 23.98
CA HIS A 271 -3.63 5.82 25.13
C HIS A 271 -2.27 6.09 25.77
N TRP A 272 -1.36 5.11 25.71
CA TRP A 272 0.02 5.31 26.13
C TRP A 272 0.77 6.28 25.21
N ILE A 273 0.51 6.22 23.89
CA ILE A 273 1.10 7.18 22.93
C ILE A 273 0.49 8.57 23.10
N SER A 274 -0.84 8.73 23.00
CA SER A 274 -1.51 10.02 23.15
C SER A 274 -3.01 9.88 23.34
N ARG A 275 -3.59 10.67 24.26
CA ARG A 275 -5.04 10.74 24.48
C ARG A 275 -5.74 11.88 23.74
N ILE A 276 -5.00 12.69 22.98
CA ILE A 276 -5.57 13.87 22.30
C ILE A 276 -6.58 13.45 21.22
N GLU A 277 -7.76 14.07 21.24
CA GLU A 277 -8.88 13.83 20.31
C GLU A 277 -8.71 14.60 18.98
N TYR A 278 -7.59 14.38 18.26
CA TYR A 278 -7.25 15.13 17.04
C TYR A 278 -8.34 15.09 15.95
N LYS A 279 -9.06 13.97 15.81
CA LYS A 279 -10.19 13.83 14.85
C LYS A 279 -11.31 14.82 15.17
N LYS A 280 -11.68 14.94 16.45
CA LYS A 280 -12.73 15.86 16.92
C LYS A 280 -12.34 17.32 16.68
N HIS A 281 -11.08 17.67 16.93
CA HIS A 281 -10.57 19.01 16.63
C HIS A 281 -10.70 19.33 15.14
N HIS A 282 -10.35 18.38 14.26
CA HIS A 282 -10.51 18.56 12.82
C HIS A 282 -11.97 18.67 12.39
N GLU A 283 -12.86 17.82 12.91
CA GLU A 283 -14.30 17.87 12.65
C GLU A 283 -14.92 19.22 13.07
N GLU A 284 -14.50 19.78 14.21
CA GLU A 284 -14.98 21.08 14.67
C GLU A 284 -14.43 22.23 13.82
N LEU A 285 -13.13 22.22 13.51
CA LEU A 285 -12.47 23.30 12.79
C LEU A 285 -12.74 23.27 11.28
N SER A 286 -13.11 22.12 10.71
CA SER A 286 -13.53 22.00 9.31
C SER A 286 -14.98 22.43 9.05
N LYS A 287 -15.82 22.54 10.09
CA LYS A 287 -17.21 23.03 9.94
C LYS A 287 -17.25 24.42 9.31
N GLY A 288 -18.22 24.63 8.42
CA GLY A 288 -18.45 25.93 7.78
C GLY A 288 -17.43 26.32 6.71
N VAL A 289 -16.52 25.42 6.31
CA VAL A 289 -15.71 25.62 5.10
C VAL A 289 -16.62 25.48 3.87
N LEU A 290 -16.79 26.56 3.11
CA LEU A 290 -17.58 26.51 1.89
C LEU A 290 -16.79 25.82 0.75
N PRO A 291 -17.46 25.04 -0.13
CA PRO A 291 -16.82 24.46 -1.29
C PRO A 291 -16.10 25.52 -2.14
N GLY A 292 -14.82 25.28 -2.43
CA GLY A 292 -13.98 26.21 -3.20
C GLY A 292 -13.30 27.32 -2.38
N SER A 293 -13.67 27.53 -1.11
CA SER A 293 -12.92 28.42 -0.21
C SER A 293 -11.50 27.89 0.00
N GLY A 294 -10.51 28.78 -0.10
CA GLY A 294 -9.10 28.39 0.05
C GLY A 294 -8.49 27.65 -1.13
N ALA A 295 -9.23 27.42 -2.22
CA ALA A 295 -8.73 26.71 -3.39
C ALA A 295 -7.55 27.42 -4.10
N TRP A 296 -7.29 28.70 -3.79
CA TRP A 296 -6.09 29.39 -4.26
C TRP A 296 -4.82 28.72 -3.70
N LEU A 297 -4.83 28.24 -2.45
CA LEU A 297 -3.68 27.60 -1.81
C LEU A 297 -3.38 26.27 -2.50
N LEU A 298 -4.42 25.47 -2.77
CA LEU A 298 -4.29 24.19 -3.48
C LEU A 298 -3.84 24.36 -4.94
N ARG A 299 -3.98 25.57 -5.51
CA ARG A 299 -3.51 25.92 -6.86
C ARG A 299 -2.20 26.70 -6.85
N SER A 300 -1.64 27.00 -5.69
CA SER A 300 -0.42 27.78 -5.60
C SER A 300 0.75 26.95 -6.13
N PRO A 301 1.67 27.53 -6.91
CA PRO A 301 2.85 26.81 -7.41
C PRO A 301 3.66 26.16 -6.29
N GLU A 302 3.82 26.86 -5.17
CA GLU A 302 4.60 26.41 -4.01
C GLU A 302 3.97 25.17 -3.35
N TYR A 303 2.64 25.15 -3.19
CA TYR A 303 1.93 23.99 -2.66
C TYR A 303 2.03 22.79 -3.60
N ILE A 304 1.80 23.00 -4.90
CA ILE A 304 1.88 21.94 -5.91
C ILE A 304 3.31 21.38 -5.98
N GLN A 305 4.32 22.24 -6.03
CA GLN A 305 5.73 21.85 -6.08
C GLN A 305 6.14 21.11 -4.81
N TRP A 306 5.74 21.60 -3.64
CA TRP A 306 6.00 20.91 -2.37
C TRP A 306 5.35 19.52 -2.35
N GLY A 307 4.10 19.40 -2.77
CA GLY A 307 3.38 18.12 -2.78
C GLY A 307 3.90 17.11 -3.80
N GLN A 308 4.34 17.56 -4.98
CA GLN A 308 4.84 16.71 -6.08
C GLN A 308 6.34 16.41 -6.00
N SER A 309 7.10 17.16 -5.20
CA SER A 309 8.54 16.97 -5.08
C SER A 309 8.86 15.59 -4.49
N SER A 310 9.90 14.94 -5.05
CA SER A 310 10.44 13.67 -4.57
C SER A 310 11.42 13.81 -3.39
N VAL A 311 11.54 15.01 -2.81
CA VAL A 311 12.43 15.33 -1.69
C VAL A 311 11.61 15.70 -0.46
N SER A 312 12.02 15.23 0.72
CA SER A 312 11.38 15.63 1.98
C SER A 312 11.54 17.13 2.22
N SER A 313 10.48 17.82 2.64
CA SER A 313 10.51 19.29 2.73
C SER A 313 9.40 19.83 3.62
N ILE A 314 9.63 21.01 4.20
CA ILE A 314 8.67 21.77 5.00
C ILE A 314 8.09 22.92 4.17
N LEU A 315 6.76 23.02 4.12
CA LEU A 315 6.03 24.16 3.56
C LEU A 315 5.39 24.95 4.69
N TRP A 316 5.68 26.24 4.76
CA TRP A 316 5.24 27.09 5.86
C TRP A 316 4.28 28.18 5.39
N LEU A 317 3.03 28.10 5.83
CA LEU A 317 1.98 29.10 5.61
C LEU A 317 1.96 30.15 6.71
N HIS A 318 2.40 31.35 6.38
CA HIS A 318 2.36 32.52 7.26
C HIS A 318 1.10 33.38 6.99
N GLY A 319 0.73 34.22 7.95
CA GLY A 319 -0.25 35.28 7.71
C GLY A 319 -0.80 35.90 9.00
N ILE A 320 -1.41 37.07 8.89
CA ILE A 320 -1.99 37.79 10.02
C ILE A 320 -3.07 36.98 10.78
N PRO A 321 -3.33 37.30 12.07
CA PRO A 321 -4.48 36.78 12.79
C PRO A 321 -5.79 37.02 12.04
N GLY A 322 -6.68 36.02 12.03
CA GLY A 322 -7.98 36.12 11.36
C GLY A 322 -7.98 35.98 9.84
N SER A 323 -6.83 35.74 9.18
CA SER A 323 -6.77 35.54 7.71
C SER A 323 -7.39 34.22 7.21
N GLY A 324 -7.83 33.35 8.12
CA GLY A 324 -8.46 32.07 7.78
C GLY A 324 -7.50 30.89 7.62
N LYS A 325 -6.25 30.99 8.07
CA LYS A 325 -5.24 29.90 7.99
C LYS A 325 -5.77 28.54 8.46
N THR A 326 -6.40 28.46 9.63
CA THR A 326 -6.97 27.20 10.15
C THR A 326 -8.00 26.59 9.20
N LYS A 327 -8.82 27.41 8.53
CA LYS A 327 -9.76 26.94 7.50
C LYS A 327 -9.02 26.45 6.26
N LEU A 328 -7.97 27.15 5.82
CA LEU A 328 -7.10 26.70 4.73
C LEU A 328 -6.41 25.37 5.06
N VAL A 329 -5.86 25.22 6.27
CA VAL A 329 -5.22 23.98 6.72
C VAL A 329 -6.22 22.84 6.78
N SER A 330 -7.44 23.08 7.25
CA SER A 330 -8.50 22.05 7.20
C SER A 330 -8.85 21.63 5.77
N ALA A 331 -8.81 22.54 4.80
CA ALA A 331 -9.01 22.22 3.38
C ALA A 331 -7.84 21.42 2.80
N VAL A 332 -6.60 21.73 3.21
CA VAL A 332 -5.39 20.96 2.85
C VAL A 332 -5.48 19.53 3.37
N ILE A 333 -5.81 19.35 4.65
CA ILE A 333 -5.98 18.01 5.25
C ILE A 333 -7.01 17.19 4.48
N ASN A 334 -8.20 17.75 4.25
CA ASN A 334 -9.27 17.08 3.50
C ASN A 334 -8.83 16.72 2.07
N ASN A 335 -8.14 17.63 1.38
CA ASN A 335 -7.67 17.37 0.02
C ASN A 335 -6.66 16.22 0.00
N ILE A 336 -5.69 16.20 0.91
CA ILE A 336 -4.67 15.15 0.96
C ILE A 336 -5.30 13.81 1.36
N GLN A 337 -6.19 13.77 2.35
CA GLN A 337 -6.88 12.53 2.73
C GLN A 337 -7.73 11.94 1.59
N GLN A 338 -8.26 12.76 0.68
CA GLN A 338 -9.06 12.29 -0.46
C GLN A 338 -8.23 11.78 -1.64
N HIS A 339 -7.02 12.30 -1.85
CA HIS A 339 -6.25 12.08 -3.08
C HIS A 339 -4.90 11.38 -2.85
N SER A 340 -4.43 11.32 -1.60
CA SER A 340 -3.17 10.67 -1.23
C SER A 340 -3.43 9.31 -0.60
N THR A 341 -2.58 8.35 -0.93
CA THR A 341 -2.56 7.02 -0.33
C THR A 341 -1.58 6.95 0.84
N SER A 342 -0.70 7.95 1.00
CA SER A 342 0.29 8.04 2.07
C SER A 342 -0.35 8.42 3.40
N PRO A 343 0.11 7.88 4.55
CA PRO A 343 -0.33 8.30 5.87
C PRO A 343 -0.25 9.82 6.07
N VAL A 344 -1.34 10.38 6.61
CA VAL A 344 -1.44 11.80 6.98
C VAL A 344 -1.65 11.91 8.48
N ALA A 345 -0.78 12.67 9.13
CA ALA A 345 -0.96 13.10 10.52
C ALA A 345 -1.19 14.61 10.56
N TYR A 346 -2.11 15.05 11.40
CA TYR A 346 -2.39 16.47 11.56
C TYR A 346 -2.60 16.85 13.03
N PHE A 347 -2.31 18.11 13.36
CA PHE A 347 -2.49 18.65 14.70
C PHE A 347 -2.87 20.13 14.65
N TYR A 348 -3.74 20.54 15.59
CA TYR A 348 -4.14 21.93 15.77
C TYR A 348 -3.63 22.43 17.12
N CYS A 349 -2.56 23.22 17.12
CA CYS A 349 -2.05 23.83 18.34
C CYS A 349 -3.10 24.78 18.91
N ASN A 350 -3.17 24.84 20.24
CA ASN A 350 -4.08 25.73 20.95
C ASN A 350 -3.53 26.06 22.33
N ARG A 351 -3.39 27.35 22.66
CA ARG A 351 -2.91 27.80 23.98
C ARG A 351 -4.03 28.06 24.99
N SER A 352 -5.23 27.55 24.75
CA SER A 352 -6.36 27.73 25.68
C SER A 352 -6.16 26.98 27.00
N ASN A 353 -6.62 27.57 28.11
CA ASN A 353 -6.55 26.94 29.43
C ASN A 353 -7.36 25.64 29.55
N ALA A 354 -8.35 25.41 28.67
CA ALA A 354 -9.22 24.23 28.72
C ALA A 354 -8.54 22.96 28.15
N GLU A 355 -7.59 23.13 27.23
CA GLU A 355 -6.86 22.04 26.56
C GLU A 355 -5.36 22.41 26.49
N GLY A 356 -4.77 22.73 27.64
CA GLY A 356 -3.39 23.21 27.72
C GLY A 356 -2.34 22.23 27.18
N GLU A 357 -2.64 20.93 27.13
CA GLU A 357 -1.76 19.94 26.48
C GLU A 357 -1.51 20.23 25.00
N ARG A 358 -2.43 20.95 24.32
CA ARG A 358 -2.32 21.27 22.88
C ARG A 358 -1.27 22.34 22.58
N SER A 359 -0.68 22.97 23.58
CA SER A 359 0.49 23.85 23.41
C SER A 359 1.82 23.14 23.73
N ILE A 360 1.81 21.91 24.25
CA ILE A 360 3.03 21.24 24.73
C ILE A 360 3.70 20.45 23.58
N PRO A 361 4.95 20.78 23.17
CA PRO A 361 5.70 20.08 22.12
C PRO A 361 5.65 18.55 22.19
N ARG A 362 5.86 18.00 23.39
CA ARG A 362 5.83 16.57 23.64
C ARG A 362 4.49 15.93 23.29
N GLU A 363 3.39 16.58 23.64
CA GLU A 363 2.04 16.05 23.37
C GLU A 363 1.66 16.19 21.89
N ILE A 364 2.15 17.25 21.21
CA ILE A 364 2.00 17.44 19.76
C ILE A 364 2.64 16.27 19.00
N ILE A 365 3.93 15.99 19.25
CA ILE A 365 4.64 14.92 18.53
C ILE A 365 4.12 13.52 18.89
N ARG A 366 3.67 13.32 20.14
CA ARG A 366 2.96 12.09 20.57
C ARG A 366 1.67 11.89 19.78
N ALA A 367 0.86 12.92 19.60
CA ALA A 367 -0.37 12.85 18.79
C ALA A 367 -0.09 12.60 17.30
N ILE A 368 1.00 13.15 16.76
CA ILE A 368 1.47 12.87 15.40
C ILE A 368 1.91 11.40 15.28
N LEU A 369 2.75 10.91 16.19
CA LEU A 369 3.19 9.52 16.22
C LEU A 369 1.98 8.57 16.27
N ARG A 370 0.98 8.86 17.11
CA ARG A 370 -0.24 8.04 17.20
C ARG A 370 -0.90 7.84 15.84
N GLN A 371 -1.06 8.91 15.08
CA GLN A 371 -1.66 8.90 13.73
C GLN A 371 -0.80 8.15 12.71
N LEU A 372 0.52 8.31 12.77
CA LEU A 372 1.43 7.62 11.86
C LEU A 372 1.61 6.14 12.20
N ALA A 373 1.44 5.77 13.47
CA ALA A 373 1.53 4.41 13.97
C ALA A 373 0.34 3.55 13.51
N SER A 374 -0.86 4.14 13.45
CA SER A 374 -2.05 3.54 12.84
C SER A 374 -3.13 4.59 12.63
N SER A 375 -3.91 4.44 11.56
CA SER A 375 -5.01 5.34 11.19
C SER A 375 -6.28 5.12 12.01
N ASP A 376 -6.44 3.95 12.63
CA ASP A 376 -7.68 3.57 13.33
C ASP A 376 -7.46 2.48 14.40
N PRO A 377 -8.28 2.41 15.48
CA PRO A 377 -8.32 1.30 16.42
C PRO A 377 -8.49 -0.11 15.81
N ASP A 378 -9.10 -0.23 14.65
CA ASP A 378 -9.24 -1.53 13.98
C ASP A 378 -8.09 -1.84 13.04
N VAL A 379 -7.15 -0.89 12.91
CA VAL A 379 -5.96 -1.02 12.09
C VAL A 379 -4.75 -1.34 12.99
N PRO A 380 -3.99 -2.38 12.66
CA PRO A 380 -2.81 -2.79 13.42
C PRO A 380 -1.78 -1.70 13.57
N ILE A 381 -1.15 -1.66 14.74
CA ILE A 381 -0.11 -0.71 15.05
C ILE A 381 1.20 -1.15 14.39
N LYS A 382 1.90 -0.21 13.75
CA LYS A 382 3.19 -0.47 13.13
C LYS A 382 4.21 -1.01 14.14
N GLU A 383 4.96 -2.03 13.72
CA GLU A 383 5.87 -2.83 14.56
C GLU A 383 6.86 -2.01 15.43
N PRO A 384 7.48 -0.91 14.96
CA PRO A 384 8.41 -0.15 15.80
C PRO A 384 7.79 0.33 17.10
N VAL A 385 6.50 0.68 17.07
CA VAL A 385 5.75 1.19 18.21
C VAL A 385 5.33 0.05 19.13
N VAL A 386 4.88 -1.07 18.56
CA VAL A 386 4.54 -2.27 19.33
C VAL A 386 5.77 -2.77 20.10
N ARG A 387 6.93 -2.87 19.43
CA ARG A 387 8.19 -3.29 20.03
C ARG A 387 8.61 -2.38 21.18
N GLU A 388 8.50 -1.06 21.02
CA GLU A 388 8.84 -0.10 22.07
C GLU A 388 7.87 -0.21 23.27
N TYR A 389 6.57 -0.36 23.00
CA TYR A 389 5.56 -0.56 24.03
C TYR A 389 5.83 -1.82 24.86
N GLU A 390 6.01 -2.96 24.19
CA GLU A 390 6.30 -4.25 24.83
C GLU A 390 7.58 -4.17 25.68
N SER A 391 8.65 -3.58 25.14
CA SER A 391 9.92 -3.42 25.86
C SER A 391 9.75 -2.59 27.15
N ARG A 392 9.02 -1.47 27.09
CA ARG A 392 8.76 -0.64 28.28
C ARG A 392 7.79 -1.30 29.26
N LYS A 393 6.79 -2.04 28.76
CA LYS A 393 5.84 -2.81 29.59
C LYS A 393 6.58 -3.88 30.38
N GLU A 394 7.49 -4.61 29.74
CA GLU A 394 8.34 -5.61 30.41
C GLU A 394 9.26 -4.97 31.46
N GLN A 395 9.89 -3.83 31.16
CA GLN A 395 10.75 -3.14 32.12
C GLN A 395 9.97 -2.61 33.32
N ALA A 396 8.79 -2.02 33.08
CA ALA A 396 7.90 -1.54 34.14
C ALA A 396 7.49 -2.68 35.09
N GLN A 397 7.21 -3.87 34.54
CA GLN A 397 6.89 -5.07 35.32
C GLN A 397 8.07 -5.57 36.16
N LYS A 398 9.29 -5.55 35.62
CA LYS A 398 10.50 -5.98 36.35
C LYS A 398 10.82 -5.10 37.54
N ASP A 399 10.64 -3.78 37.38
CA ASP A 399 11.04 -2.80 38.38
C ASP A 399 9.87 -2.33 39.27
N GLY A 400 8.65 -2.83 39.03
CA GLY A 400 7.43 -2.44 39.76
C GLY A 400 7.03 -0.97 39.57
N SER A 401 7.39 -0.37 38.43
CA SER A 401 7.16 1.04 38.13
C SER A 401 5.99 1.24 37.15
N SER A 402 5.55 2.49 36.99
CA SER A 402 4.56 2.85 35.97
C SER A 402 5.21 2.87 34.58
N LEU A 403 4.41 2.55 33.54
CA LEU A 403 4.86 2.62 32.16
C LEU A 403 5.31 4.05 31.79
N ARG A 404 6.58 4.20 31.38
CA ARG A 404 7.18 5.50 31.07
C ARG A 404 6.57 6.10 29.80
N GLU A 405 6.20 7.38 29.86
CA GLU A 405 5.74 8.15 28.70
C GLU A 405 6.85 8.35 27.65
N LEU A 406 6.47 8.52 26.40
CA LEU A 406 7.39 8.81 25.30
C LEU A 406 7.87 10.26 25.38
N THR A 407 9.19 10.46 25.28
CA THR A 407 9.80 11.78 25.10
C THR A 407 9.68 12.25 23.64
N ILE A 408 10.08 13.48 23.36
CA ILE A 408 10.19 13.98 21.99
C ILE A 408 11.18 13.12 21.19
N GLU A 409 12.36 12.85 21.76
CA GLU A 409 13.39 12.02 21.13
C GLU A 409 12.88 10.60 20.81
N ASP A 410 12.14 9.97 21.74
CA ASP A 410 11.51 8.67 21.52
C ASP A 410 10.56 8.73 20.31
N CYS A 411 9.71 9.76 20.25
CA CYS A 411 8.75 9.93 19.17
C CYS A 411 9.42 10.20 17.83
N THR A 412 10.43 11.08 17.79
CA THR A 412 11.22 11.39 16.59
C THR A 412 11.85 10.11 16.03
N LYS A 413 12.47 9.29 16.89
CA LYS A 413 13.07 8.01 16.49
C LYS A 413 12.02 7.07 15.90
N LEU A 414 10.89 6.88 16.58
CA LEU A 414 9.83 5.98 16.12
C LEU A 414 9.20 6.46 14.80
N ILE A 415 8.96 7.77 14.65
CA ILE A 415 8.45 8.34 13.41
C ILE A 415 9.43 8.06 12.27
N ARG A 416 10.74 8.28 12.46
CA ARG A 416 11.76 7.96 11.45
C ARG A 416 11.82 6.48 11.09
N GLU A 417 11.64 5.60 12.06
CA GLU A 417 11.56 4.16 11.78
C GLU A 417 10.31 3.80 10.95
N ILE A 418 9.18 4.42 11.25
CA ILE A 418 7.92 4.25 10.50
C ILE A 418 8.05 4.80 9.05
N THR A 419 8.67 5.97 8.89
CA THR A 419 8.83 6.65 7.61
C THR A 419 10.05 6.18 6.82
N ARG A 420 10.84 5.24 7.34
CA ARG A 420 11.97 4.65 6.59
C ARG A 420 11.54 3.96 5.30
N SER A 421 10.33 3.41 5.25
CA SER A 421 9.84 2.62 4.11
C SER A 421 8.46 3.04 3.64
N ASN A 422 7.94 4.17 4.16
CA ASN A 422 6.65 4.70 3.78
C ASN A 422 6.73 6.23 3.69
N PRO A 423 6.27 6.85 2.60
CA PRO A 423 6.09 8.30 2.56
C PRO A 423 5.03 8.72 3.59
N ALA A 424 5.11 9.96 4.08
CA ALA A 424 4.15 10.49 5.04
C ALA A 424 3.96 12.00 4.88
N THR A 425 2.78 12.50 5.28
CA THR A 425 2.51 13.93 5.40
C THR A 425 2.16 14.29 6.84
N ILE A 426 2.80 15.32 7.38
CA ILE A 426 2.56 15.87 8.73
C ILE A 426 2.07 17.31 8.58
N ILE A 427 0.97 17.67 9.24
CA ILE A 427 0.35 18.99 9.12
C ILE A 427 0.15 19.58 10.50
N ILE A 428 0.72 20.75 10.79
CA ILE A 428 0.63 21.41 12.09
C ILE A 428 0.05 22.82 11.90
N ASP A 429 -1.15 23.05 12.39
CA ASP A 429 -1.79 24.37 12.37
C ASP A 429 -1.42 25.18 13.62
N ALA A 430 -1.26 26.49 13.43
CA ALA A 430 -1.08 27.50 14.47
C ALA A 430 0.11 27.22 15.39
N LEU A 431 1.28 26.87 14.82
CA LEU A 431 2.49 26.55 15.59
C LEU A 431 2.90 27.68 16.56
N ASP A 432 2.53 28.93 16.27
CA ASP A 432 2.69 30.06 17.18
C ASP A 432 1.98 29.92 18.54
N GLU A 433 0.97 29.05 18.63
CA GLU A 433 0.26 28.76 19.87
C GLU A 433 0.95 27.69 20.73
N CYS A 434 1.98 27.02 20.20
CA CYS A 434 2.86 26.15 20.97
C CYS A 434 3.60 26.95 22.06
N ASP A 435 3.99 26.28 23.15
CA ASP A 435 4.74 26.90 24.24
C ASP A 435 6.05 27.50 23.71
N GLN A 436 6.19 28.83 23.85
CA GLN A 436 7.28 29.59 23.25
C GLN A 436 8.67 29.21 23.79
N PHE A 437 8.75 28.63 25.00
CA PHE A 437 10.03 28.27 25.61
C PHE A 437 10.52 26.90 25.11
N THR A 438 9.61 26.02 24.70
CA THR A 438 9.90 24.64 24.32
C THR A 438 9.61 24.31 22.86
N CYS A 439 8.99 25.22 22.09
CA CYS A 439 8.66 25.02 20.67
C CYS A 439 9.88 24.66 19.80
N HIS A 440 11.08 25.11 20.17
CA HIS A 440 12.31 24.77 19.46
C HIS A 440 12.57 23.25 19.44
N GLU A 441 12.24 22.53 20.53
CA GLU A 441 12.39 21.07 20.61
C GLU A 441 11.51 20.34 19.57
N LEU A 442 10.31 20.87 19.30
CA LEU A 442 9.43 20.33 18.25
C LEU A 442 10.00 20.61 16.86
N LEU A 443 10.51 21.81 16.62
CA LEU A 443 11.10 22.18 15.32
C LEU A 443 12.34 21.34 15.00
N ASP A 444 13.22 21.15 15.97
CA ASP A 444 14.40 20.29 15.82
C ASP A 444 13.98 18.85 15.50
N ALA A 445 12.95 18.33 16.18
CA ALA A 445 12.40 17.01 15.88
C ALA A 445 11.81 16.89 14.46
N LEU A 446 11.06 17.89 13.99
CA LEU A 446 10.48 17.91 12.63
C LEU A 446 11.59 17.98 11.57
N HIS A 447 12.63 18.77 11.83
CA HIS A 447 13.81 18.83 10.97
C HIS A 447 14.53 17.48 10.91
N ASP A 448 14.76 16.83 12.05
CA ASP A 448 15.39 15.51 12.13
C ASP A 448 14.58 14.43 11.40
N ILE A 449 13.24 14.52 11.43
CA ILE A 449 12.36 13.64 10.65
C ILE A 449 12.58 13.86 9.14
N VAL A 450 12.60 15.11 8.67
CA VAL A 450 12.79 15.44 7.25
C VAL A 450 14.18 15.04 6.76
N ALA A 451 15.23 15.44 7.49
CA ALA A 451 16.62 15.20 7.12
C ALA A 451 17.03 13.72 7.25
N GLY A 452 16.41 13.00 8.18
CA GLY A 452 16.76 11.62 8.51
C GLY A 452 15.86 10.55 7.89
N SER A 453 14.89 10.90 7.04
CA SER A 453 13.99 9.95 6.39
C SER A 453 14.55 9.45 5.05
N GLU A 454 14.44 8.14 4.82
CA GLU A 454 14.84 7.49 3.56
C GLU A 454 13.75 7.60 2.48
N GLU A 455 12.49 7.73 2.89
CA GLU A 455 11.34 8.02 2.02
C GLU A 455 10.90 9.48 2.16
N VAL A 456 10.01 9.89 1.26
CA VAL A 456 9.52 11.28 1.17
C VAL A 456 8.59 11.63 2.34
N VAL A 457 9.04 12.55 3.20
CA VAL A 457 8.24 13.13 4.27
C VAL A 457 7.94 14.60 3.98
N LYS A 458 6.66 14.93 3.95
CA LYS A 458 6.16 16.27 3.68
C LYS A 458 5.61 16.88 4.96
N ILE A 459 6.08 18.06 5.34
CA ILE A 459 5.57 18.77 6.51
C ILE A 459 4.92 20.07 6.07
N PHE A 460 3.69 20.34 6.51
CA PHE A 460 2.99 21.60 6.31
C PHE A 460 2.79 22.26 7.66
N VAL A 461 3.24 23.49 7.82
CA VAL A 461 3.09 24.26 9.07
C VAL A 461 2.32 25.54 8.79
N SER A 462 1.49 26.00 9.72
CA SER A 462 0.94 27.35 9.70
C SER A 462 1.33 28.13 10.96
N SER A 463 1.56 29.43 10.83
CA SER A 463 1.78 30.34 11.97
C SER A 463 1.44 31.79 11.63
N ARG A 464 1.51 32.70 12.62
CA ARG A 464 1.44 34.15 12.39
C ARG A 464 2.78 34.72 11.87
N ASP A 465 2.70 35.91 11.26
CA ASP A 465 3.85 36.64 10.69
C ASP A 465 4.78 37.25 11.76
N ASP A 466 4.29 37.45 12.98
CA ASP A 466 4.91 38.21 14.07
C ASP A 466 5.61 37.35 15.12
N VAL A 467 5.66 36.03 14.90
CA VAL A 467 6.46 35.15 15.74
C VAL A 467 7.83 35.06 15.11
N ASP A 468 8.81 35.65 15.80
CA ASP A 468 10.21 35.21 15.73
C ASP A 468 10.23 33.75 16.22
N VAL A 469 9.69 32.83 15.41
CA VAL A 469 10.10 31.45 15.51
C VAL A 469 11.55 31.57 15.13
N ILE A 470 12.42 31.58 16.15
CA ILE A 470 13.85 31.54 15.98
C ILE A 470 14.08 30.21 15.26
N VAL A 471 13.96 30.24 13.94
CA VAL A 471 14.49 29.29 13.00
C VAL A 471 15.95 29.25 13.42
N SER A 472 16.31 28.25 14.22
CA SER A 472 17.70 28.03 14.58
C SER A 472 18.50 28.03 13.27
N PRO A 473 19.78 28.44 13.25
CA PRO A 473 20.57 28.44 12.01
C PRO A 473 20.52 27.08 11.27
N THR A 474 20.23 26.00 12.00
CA THR A 474 19.92 24.65 11.53
C THR A 474 18.65 24.54 10.67
N VAL A 475 17.55 25.23 11.00
CA VAL A 475 16.30 25.25 10.21
C VAL A 475 16.40 26.22 9.01
N SER A 476 17.39 27.12 9.00
CA SER A 476 17.63 28.08 7.90
C SER A 476 18.47 27.56 6.74
N SER A 477 18.80 26.26 6.69
CA SER A 477 19.36 25.71 5.46
C SER A 477 18.31 25.86 4.36
N GLU A 478 18.58 26.72 3.37
CA GLU A 478 17.70 27.05 2.25
C GLU A 478 17.24 25.83 1.44
N ASP A 479 17.77 24.64 1.73
CA ASP A 479 17.59 23.39 1.00
C ASP A 479 16.24 22.68 1.29
N TYR A 480 15.59 22.90 2.44
CA TYR A 480 14.43 22.09 2.87
C TYR A 480 13.15 22.85 3.24
N CYS A 481 13.19 24.18 3.34
CA CYS A 481 12.05 24.99 3.77
C CYS A 481 11.54 25.92 2.65
N HIS A 482 10.24 25.85 2.36
CA HIS A 482 9.56 26.72 1.42
C HIS A 482 8.52 27.57 2.15
N ASN A 483 8.45 28.87 1.84
CA ASN A 483 7.56 29.81 2.50
C ASN A 483 6.39 30.22 1.60
N LEU A 484 5.20 30.30 2.19
CA LEU A 484 3.96 30.78 1.59
C LEU A 484 3.32 31.83 2.50
N THR A 485 2.89 32.95 1.93
CA THR A 485 2.14 33.96 2.67
C THR A 485 0.66 33.90 2.30
N CYS A 486 -0.20 33.75 3.30
CA CYS A 486 -1.64 33.84 3.13
C CYS A 486 -2.01 35.28 2.72
N PRO A 487 -2.56 35.52 1.52
CA PRO A 487 -3.02 36.83 1.14
C PRO A 487 -4.13 37.28 2.08
N ARG A 488 -4.22 38.60 2.33
CA ARG A 488 -5.35 39.20 3.05
C ARG A 488 -6.65 38.69 2.42
N ALA A 489 -7.57 38.20 3.26
CA ALA A 489 -8.95 37.97 2.84
C ALA A 489 -9.44 39.28 2.19
N LYS A 490 -9.64 39.25 0.87
CA LYS A 490 -10.56 40.20 0.25
C LYS A 490 -11.93 39.80 0.77
N VAL A 491 -12.37 40.51 1.80
CA VAL A 491 -13.75 40.47 2.30
C VAL A 491 -14.71 40.68 1.13
#